data_AF-A0A1Q3LN91-F1
#
_entry.id   AF-A0A1Q3LN91-F1
#
_cell.length_a   1.000
_cell.length_b   1.000
_cell.length_c   1.000
_cell.angle_alpha   90.00
_cell.angle_beta   90.00
_cell.angle_gamma   90.00
#
_symmetry.space_group_name_H-M   'P 1'
#
loop_
_entity.id
_entity.type
_entity.pdbx_description
1 polymer ?
#
loop_
_entity_poly.entity_id
_entity_poly.type
_entity_poly.pdbx_seq_one_letter_code
_entity_poly.pdbx_strand_id
1 'polypeptide(L)' 'MGEICHHLAPFQVGEKPISGDTVIAKDLTIDSLAIMDMVMELEDRFDVSIPMNVVAEIHTVDQLADTILKLHARR' A
#
# COMPACT_ATOMS: atom_id res chain seq x y z
N MET A 1 9.32 -2.54 -2.76
CA MET A 1 8.47 -3.75 -2.85
C MET A 1 8.49 -4.59 -1.57
N GLY A 2 9.64 -5.07 -1.09
CA GLY A 2 9.68 -5.94 0.11
C GLY A 2 9.00 -5.37 1.36
N GLU A 3 9.18 -4.07 1.62
CA GLU A 3 8.54 -3.39 2.76
C GLU A 3 7.00 -3.35 2.65
N ILE A 4 6.47 -2.97 1.48
CA ILE A 4 5.02 -2.90 1.27
C ILE A 4 4.40 -4.28 1.42
N CYS A 5 5.01 -5.32 0.84
CA CYS A 5 4.53 -6.69 1.00
C CYS A 5 4.58 -7.17 2.46
N HIS A 6 5.54 -6.70 3.26
CA HIS A 6 5.61 -7.01 4.69
C HIS A 6 4.41 -6.44 5.46
N HIS A 7 4.06 -5.17 5.20
CA HIS A 7 2.88 -4.54 5.81
C HIS A 7 1.56 -5.13 5.30
N LEU A 8 1.54 -5.70 4.09
CA LEU A 8 0.36 -6.36 3.53
C LEU A 8 0.22 -7.84 3.94
N ALA A 9 1.29 -8.48 4.41
CA ALA A 9 1.29 -9.90 4.79
C ALA A 9 0.21 -10.29 5.82
N PRO A 10 -0.12 -9.47 6.84
CA PRO A 10 -1.22 -9.77 7.76
C PRO A 10 -2.60 -9.83 7.10
N PHE A 11 -2.77 -9.16 5.96
CA PHE A 11 -4.03 -9.08 5.22
C PHE A 11 -4.10 -10.07 4.05
N GLN A 12 -3.09 -10.93 3.90
CA GLN A 12 -3.03 -11.94 2.85
C GLN A 12 -4.19 -12.93 2.98
N VAL A 13 -4.91 -13.15 1.87
CA VAL A 13 -6.02 -14.13 1.83
C VAL A 13 -5.49 -15.48 1.37
N GLY A 14 -5.45 -16.43 2.30
CA GLY A 14 -4.99 -17.80 2.05
C GLY A 14 -3.50 -17.86 1.67
N GLU A 15 -3.16 -18.75 0.74
CA GLU A 15 -1.76 -18.98 0.30
C GLU A 15 -1.40 -18.18 -0.97
N LYS A 16 -2.24 -17.22 -1.37
CA LYS A 16 -2.01 -16.45 -2.60
C LYS A 16 -0.86 -15.45 -2.38
N PRO A 17 0.23 -15.50 -3.17
CA PRO A 17 1.36 -14.62 -2.98
C PRO A 17 0.97 -13.16 -3.27
N ILE A 18 1.44 -12.24 -2.42
CA ILE A 18 1.30 -10.80 -2.65
C ILE A 18 2.31 -10.39 -3.72
N SER A 19 1.79 -9.86 -4.83
CA SER A 19 2.54 -9.41 -6.00
C SER A 19 2.13 -7.98 -6.36
N GLY A 20 2.84 -7.35 -7.30
CA GLY A 20 2.52 -6.01 -7.78
C GLY A 20 1.09 -5.87 -8.32
N ASP A 21 0.60 -6.93 -8.97
CA ASP A 21 -0.75 -7.00 -9.55
C ASP A 21 -1.86 -7.30 -8.53
N THR A 22 -1.50 -7.58 -7.27
CA THR A 22 -2.47 -7.88 -6.21
C THR A 22 -3.35 -6.66 -5.95
N VAL A 23 -4.67 -6.84 -6.04
CA VAL A 23 -5.63 -5.76 -5.82
C VAL A 23 -5.91 -5.64 -4.32
N ILE A 24 -5.48 -4.55 -3.69
CA ILE A 24 -5.53 -4.36 -2.23
C ILE A 24 -6.97 -4.53 -1.69
N ALA A 25 -7.94 -3.85 -2.31
CA ALA A 25 -9.33 -3.88 -1.84
C ALA A 25 -10.10 -5.18 -2.17
N LYS A 26 -9.54 -6.07 -3.00
CA LYS A 26 -10.26 -7.26 -3.51
C LYS A 26 -9.56 -8.58 -3.18
N ASP A 27 -8.24 -8.62 -3.29
CA ASP A 27 -7.42 -9.79 -3.02
C ASP A 27 -6.90 -9.83 -1.58
N LEU A 28 -6.99 -8.73 -0.82
CA LEU A 28 -6.60 -8.67 0.60
C LEU A 28 -7.82 -8.43 1.49
N THR A 29 -7.82 -9.02 2.68
CA THR A 29 -8.84 -8.75 3.72
C THR A 29 -8.43 -7.53 4.52
N ILE A 30 -8.26 -6.40 3.83
CA ILE A 30 -7.90 -5.13 4.44
C ILE A 30 -9.13 -4.23 4.50
N ASP A 31 -9.45 -3.77 5.70
CA ASP A 31 -10.55 -2.85 5.92
C ASP A 31 -10.12 -1.40 5.69
N SER A 32 -11.08 -0.48 5.55
CA SER A 32 -10.79 0.95 5.34
C SER A 32 -9.94 1.58 6.45
N LEU A 33 -10.13 1.15 7.71
CA LEU A 33 -9.32 1.59 8.85
C LEU A 33 -7.88 1.05 8.74
N ALA A 34 -7.73 -0.23 8.41
CA ALA A 34 -6.42 -0.85 8.26
C ALA A 34 -5.62 -0.24 7.09
N ILE A 35 -6.29 0.15 6.00
CA ILE A 35 -5.67 0.94 4.92
C ILE A 35 -5.12 2.26 5.45
N MET A 36 -5.89 2.98 6.28
CA MET A 36 -5.45 4.27 6.83
C MET A 36 -4.21 4.10 7.72
N ASP A 37 -4.23 3.10 8.61
CA ASP A 37 -3.10 2.81 9.49
C ASP A 37 -1.86 2.41 8.68
N MET A 38 -2.04 1.56 7.65
CA MET A 38 -0.95 1.15 6.76
C MET A 38 -0.36 2.34 5.99
N VAL A 39 -1.21 3.22 5.45
CA VAL A 39 -0.76 4.43 4.75
C VAL A 39 0.05 5.31 5.71
N MET A 40 -0.40 5.48 6.96
CA MET A 40 0.30 6.24 7.98
C MET A 40 1.69 5.66 8.30
N GLU A 41 1.80 4.33 8.45
CA GLU A 41 3.10 3.66 8.64
C GLU A 41 4.03 3.85 7.43
N LEU A 42 3.49 3.78 6.21
CA LEU A 42 4.26 3.99 4.99
C LEU A 42 4.73 5.44 4.86
N GLU A 43 3.88 6.42 5.19
CA GLU A 43 4.24 7.84 5.22
C GLU A 43 5.44 8.09 6.13
N ASP A 44 5.41 7.59 7.37
CA ASP A 44 6.50 7.72 8.33
C ASP A 44 7.77 7.00 7.85
N ARG A 45 7.63 5.77 7.35
CA ARG A 45 8.76 4.92 6.95
C ARG A 45 9.48 5.42 5.70
N PHE A 46 8.74 5.98 4.74
CA PHE A 46 9.32 6.53 3.50
C PHE A 46 9.55 8.04 3.58
N ASP A 47 9.19 8.67 4.70
CA ASP A 47 9.24 10.11 4.93
C ASP A 47 8.54 10.87 3.80
N VAL A 48 7.33 10.43 3.46
CA VAL A 48 6.46 10.99 2.42
C VAL A 48 5.09 11.35 3.02
N SER A 49 4.31 12.16 2.30
CA SER A 49 2.90 12.36 2.62
C SER A 49 2.05 11.97 1.42
N ILE A 50 1.17 11.00 1.64
CA ILE A 50 0.28 10.39 0.65
C ILE A 50 -1.12 10.97 0.89
N PRO A 51 -1.59 11.88 0.04
CA PRO A 51 -2.88 12.50 0.25
C PRO A 51 -4.02 11.51 -0.03
N MET A 52 -5.12 11.65 0.71
CA MET A 52 -6.27 10.72 0.67
C MET A 52 -6.88 10.52 -0.71
N ASN A 53 -6.83 11.55 -1.57
CA ASN A 53 -7.28 11.42 -2.95
C ASN A 53 -6.48 10.38 -3.73
N VAL A 54 -5.17 10.28 -3.47
CA VAL A 54 -4.30 9.29 -4.12
C VAL A 54 -4.52 7.90 -3.53
N VAL A 55 -4.72 7.79 -2.21
CA VAL A 55 -5.07 6.50 -1.57
C VAL A 55 -6.34 5.91 -2.19
N ALA A 56 -7.34 6.75 -2.48
CA ALA A 56 -8.59 6.31 -3.13
C ALA A 56 -8.41 5.85 -4.59
N GLU A 57 -7.37 6.32 -5.27
CA GLU A 57 -7.02 5.93 -6.65
C GLU A 57 -6.11 4.68 -6.70
N ILE A 58 -5.50 4.30 -5.57
CA ILE A 58 -4.64 3.12 -5.47
C ILE A 58 -5.51 1.86 -5.37
N HIS A 59 -5.34 0.97 -6.35
CA HIS A 59 -6.01 -0.32 -6.39
C HIS A 59 -5.04 -1.48 -6.20
N THR A 60 -3.81 -1.38 -6.71
CA THR A 60 -2.82 -2.46 -6.64
C THR A 60 -1.59 -2.10 -5.81
N VAL A 61 -0.86 -3.13 -5.38
CA VAL A 61 0.40 -2.97 -4.64
C VAL A 61 1.44 -2.18 -5.45
N ASP A 62 1.51 -2.41 -6.76
CA ASP A 62 2.41 -1.64 -7.64
C ASP A 62 2.03 -0.16 -7.72
N GLN A 63 0.74 0.16 -7.79
CA GLN A 63 0.28 1.55 -7.79
C GLN A 63 0.63 2.27 -6.48
N LEU A 64 0.50 1.59 -5.35
CA LEU A 64 0.94 2.11 -4.05
C LEU A 64 2.45 2.39 -4.06
N ALA A 65 3.24 1.41 -4.50
CA ALA A 65 4.69 1.52 -4.54
C ALA A 65 5.17 2.65 -5.47
N ASP A 66 4.60 2.73 -6.67
CA ASP A 66 4.91 3.76 -7.65
C ASP A 66 4.52 5.15 -7.15
N THR A 67 3.40 5.26 -6.44
CA THR A 67 2.98 6.51 -5.77
C THR A 67 4.01 6.97 -4.76
N ILE A 68 4.42 6.07 -3.85
CA ILE A 68 5.43 6.37 -2.82
C ILE A 68 6.73 6.81 -3.47
N LEU A 69 7.20 6.09 -4.50
CA LEU A 69 8.40 6.44 -5.25
C LEU A 69 8.30 7.83 -5.90
N LYS A 70 7.17 8.16 -6.52
CA LYS A 70 6.91 9.47 -7.14
C LYS A 70 6.89 10.60 -6.11
N LEU A 71 6.32 10.36 -4.93
CA LEU A 71 6.27 11.34 -3.85
C LEU A 71 7.65 11.57 -3.23
N HIS A 72 8.40 10.49 -3.01
CA HIS A 72 9.77 10.55 -2.49
C HIS A 72 10.72 11.26 -3.46
N ALA A 73 10.60 11.03 -4.77
CA ALA A 73 11.43 11.68 -5.78
C ALA A 73 11.16 13.19 -5.97
N ARG A 74 10.07 13.72 -5.41
CA ARG A 74 9.74 15.15 -5.44
C ARG A 74 10.32 15.95 -4.26
N ARG A 75 11.02 15.28 -3.34
CA ARG A 75 11.66 15.89 -2.18
C ARG A 75 13.10 16.30 -2.46
#